data_AF-A0A0S8EFB1-F1
#
_entry.id   AF-A0A0S8EFB1-F1
#
_cell.length_a   1.000
_cell.length_b   1.000
_cell.length_c   1.000
_cell.angle_alpha   90.00
_cell.angle_beta   90.00
_cell.angle_gamma   90.00
#
_symmetry.space_group_name_H-M   'P 1'
#
loop_
_entity.id
_entity.type
_entity.pdbx_description
1 polymer ?
#
loop_
_entity_poly.entity_id
_entity_poly.type
_entity_poly.pdbx_seq_one_letter_code
_entity_poly.pdbx_strand_id
1 'polypeptide(L)'
;MFHGLREYVRSVFQRDPAAHSALEVLILYPGVQALALHRVSHRLWRWKLRWLARALSQFGRWLTGIEIHPGASIGKRFFIDHGMGVVIGETAEIGDDCTL
;
A
#
# COMPACT_ATOMS: atom_id res chain seq x y z
N MET A 1 -3.34 8.03 -14.12
CA MET A 1 -2.92 6.82 -13.37
C MET A 1 -1.40 6.60 -13.41
N PHE A 2 -0.72 6.73 -14.56
CA PHE A 2 0.73 6.43 -14.67
C PHE A 2 1.69 7.46 -14.03
N HIS A 3 1.28 8.74 -13.90
CA HIS A 3 2.17 9.77 -13.35
C HIS A 3 2.50 9.55 -11.86
N GLY A 4 1.54 9.02 -11.09
CA GLY A 4 1.74 8.74 -9.67
C GLY A 4 2.61 7.49 -9.41
N LEU A 5 2.59 6.50 -10.30
CA LEU A 5 3.39 5.28 -10.12
C LEU A 5 4.88 5.55 -10.31
N ARG A 6 5.26 6.32 -11.33
CA ARG A 6 6.66 6.69 -11.56
C ARG A 6 7.21 7.52 -10.40
N GLU A 7 6.40 8.46 -9.90
CA GLU A 7 6.76 9.29 -8.75
C GLU A 7 6.89 8.45 -7.47
N TYR A 8 5.97 7.51 -7.25
CA TYR A 8 6.01 6.55 -6.17
C TYR A 8 7.29 5.70 -6.21
N VAL A 9 7.57 5.03 -7.32
CA VAL A 9 8.77 4.20 -7.48
C VAL A 9 10.04 5.02 -7.26
N ARG A 10 10.09 6.26 -7.76
CA ARG A 10 11.22 7.16 -7.50
C ARG A 10 11.39 7.48 -6.02
N SER A 11 10.30 7.67 -5.28
CA SER A 11 10.35 7.89 -3.83
C SER A 11 10.87 6.67 -3.08
N VAL A 12 10.55 5.45 -3.53
CA VAL A 12 11.11 4.21 -2.96
C VAL A 12 12.62 4.16 -3.15
N PHE A 13 13.12 4.38 -4.37
CA PHE A 13 14.56 4.43 -4.64
C PHE A 13 15.33 5.50 -3.84
N GLN A 14 14.66 6.58 -3.43
CA GLN A 14 15.28 7.62 -2.61
C GLN A 14 15.37 7.22 -1.13
N ARG A 15 14.55 6.28 -0.68
CA ARG A 15 14.40 5.91 0.74
C ARG A 15 14.97 4.54 1.06
N ASP A 16 15.04 3.65 0.08
CA ASP A 16 15.59 2.30 0.21
C ASP A 16 16.80 2.11 -0.72
N PRO A 17 18.04 2.07 -0.17
CA PRO A 17 19.24 1.76 -0.92
C PRO A 17 19.29 0.35 -1.51
N ALA A 18 18.47 -0.60 -1.02
CA ALA A 18 18.38 -1.96 -1.51
C ALA A 18 17.48 -2.09 -2.76
N ALA A 19 16.75 -1.05 -3.12
CA ALA A 19 15.97 -1.04 -4.35
C ALA A 19 16.91 -0.91 -5.57
N HIS A 20 17.08 -1.98 -6.35
CA HIS A 20 17.97 -1.97 -7.51
C HIS A 20 17.24 -1.79 -8.84
N SER A 21 15.96 -2.18 -8.93
CA SER A 21 15.17 -2.01 -10.15
C SER A 21 13.70 -1.74 -9.89
N ALA A 22 13.02 -1.05 -10.82
CA ALA A 22 11.60 -0.75 -10.69
C ALA A 22 10.76 -2.02 -10.73
N LEU A 23 11.20 -3.04 -11.47
CA LEU A 23 10.52 -4.32 -11.57
C LEU A 23 10.55 -5.07 -10.23
N GLU A 24 11.71 -5.09 -9.58
CA GLU A 24 11.88 -5.62 -8.22
C GLU A 24 10.98 -4.90 -7.23
N VAL A 25 11.00 -3.56 -7.22
CA VAL A 25 10.12 -2.76 -6.34
C VAL A 25 8.65 -3.06 -6.58
N LEU A 26 8.22 -3.26 -7.84
CA LEU A 26 6.81 -3.50 -8.14
C LEU A 26 6.35 -4.93 -7.82
N ILE A 27 7.23 -5.92 -7.98
CA ILE A 27 6.85 -7.34 -7.92
C ILE A 27 7.28 -8.00 -6.61
N LEU A 28 8.37 -7.56 -5.98
CA LEU A 28 8.99 -8.25 -4.85
C LEU A 28 8.83 -7.50 -3.52
N TYR A 29 8.38 -6.24 -3.52
CA TYR A 29 8.21 -5.49 -2.28
C TYR A 29 6.80 -5.69 -1.70
N PRO A 30 6.68 -6.34 -0.53
CA PRO A 30 5.38 -6.60 0.09
C PRO A 30 4.65 -5.30 0.46
N GLY A 31 5.37 -4.25 0.89
CA GLY A 31 4.79 -2.93 1.16
C GLY A 31 4.14 -2.28 -0.07
N VAL A 32 4.77 -2.42 -1.23
CA VAL A 32 4.23 -1.92 -2.51
C VAL A 32 3.00 -2.71 -2.93
N GLN A 33 3.04 -4.05 -2.81
CA GLN A 33 1.91 -4.92 -3.09
C GLN A 33 0.72 -4.63 -2.15
N ALA A 34 0.97 -4.48 -0.85
CA ALA A 34 -0.05 -4.19 0.16
C ALA A 34 -0.72 -2.84 -0.12
N LEU A 35 0.06 -1.80 -0.45
CA LEU A 35 -0.48 -0.51 -0.81
C LEU A 35 -1.32 -0.59 -2.10
N ALA A 36 -0.86 -1.30 -3.12
CA ALA A 36 -1.61 -1.48 -4.36
C ALA A 36 -2.97 -2.15 -4.12
N LEU A 37 -3.00 -3.24 -3.34
CA LEU A 37 -4.23 -3.94 -2.94
C LEU A 37 -5.14 -3.04 -2.10
N HIS A 38 -4.57 -2.25 -1.17
CA HIS A 38 -5.33 -1.27 -0.41
C HIS A 38 -5.97 -0.22 -1.33
N ARG A 39 -5.30 0.32 -2.34
CA ARG A 39 -5.91 1.30 -3.26
C ARG A 39 -7.14 0.74 -3.99
N VAL A 40 -7.13 -0.55 -4.33
CA VAL A 40 -8.28 -1.23 -4.92
C VAL A 40 -9.36 -1.46 -3.86
N SER A 41 -8.99 -2.01 -2.71
CA SER A 41 -9.89 -2.27 -1.58
C SER A 41 -10.60 -1.00 -1.09
N HIS A 42 -9.88 0.12 -0.97
CA HIS A 42 -10.40 1.43 -0.62
C HIS A 42 -11.39 1.95 -1.67
N ARG A 43 -11.15 1.71 -2.97
CA ARG A 43 -12.11 2.07 -4.01
C ARG A 43 -13.41 1.29 -3.89
N LEU A 44 -13.33 -0.02 -3.64
CA LEU A 44 -14.49 -0.88 -3.37
C LEU A 44 -15.26 -0.42 -2.12
N TRP A 45 -14.53 -0.01 -1.08
CA TRP A 45 -15.10 0.52 0.16
C TRP A 45 -15.92 1.79 -0.08
N ARG A 46 -15.37 2.74 -0.86
CA ARG A 46 -16.08 3.96 -1.26
C ARG A 46 -17.30 3.69 -2.16
N TRP A 47 -17.30 2.60 -2.92
CA TRP A 47 -18.47 2.13 -3.66
C TRP A 47 -19.49 1.36 -2.80
N LYS A 48 -19.32 1.36 -1.47
CA LYS A 48 -20.16 0.65 -0.50
C LYS A 48 -20.15 -0.88 -0.66
N LEU A 49 -19.23 -1.44 -1.44
CA LEU A 49 -18.99 -2.88 -1.57
C LEU A 49 -18.14 -3.39 -0.39
N ARG A 50 -18.64 -3.19 0.84
CA ARG A 50 -17.87 -3.35 2.08
C ARG A 50 -17.31 -4.75 2.27
N TRP A 51 -18.11 -5.77 1.98
CA TRP A 51 -17.67 -7.16 2.12
C TRP A 51 -16.50 -7.47 1.17
N LEU A 52 -16.61 -7.09 -0.11
CA LEU A 52 -15.57 -7.33 -1.10
C LEU A 52 -14.28 -6.55 -0.78
N ALA A 53 -14.43 -5.31 -0.31
CA ALA A 53 -13.32 -4.50 0.17
C ALA A 53 -12.58 -5.18 1.34
N ARG A 54 -13.31 -5.67 2.35
CA ARG A 54 -12.73 -6.40 3.50
C ARG A 54 -12.09 -7.72 3.07
N ALA A 55 -12.74 -8.48 2.19
CA ALA A 55 -12.18 -9.73 1.66
C ALA A 55 -10.84 -9.47 0.94
N LEU A 56 -10.76 -8.44 0.09
CA LEU A 56 -9.52 -8.06 -0.60
C LEU A 56 -8.44 -7.55 0.37
N SER A 57 -8.83 -6.81 1.40
CA SER A 57 -7.91 -6.34 2.46
C SER A 57 -7.30 -7.52 3.23
N GLN A 58 -8.11 -8.54 3.59
CA GLN A 58 -7.61 -9.75 4.26
C GLN A 58 -6.77 -10.61 3.32
N PHE A 59 -7.10 -10.69 2.03
CA PHE A 59 -6.22 -11.31 1.04
C PHE A 59 -4.86 -10.62 0.97
N GLY A 60 -4.83 -9.28 0.99
CA GLY A 60 -3.58 -8.51 1.05
C GLY A 60 -2.76 -8.81 2.32
N ARG A 61 -3.41 -8.88 3.48
CA ARG A 61 -2.77 -9.30 4.73
C ARG A 61 -2.16 -10.69 4.63
N TRP A 62 -2.90 -11.66 4.07
CA TRP A 62 -2.41 -13.03 3.89
C TRP A 62 -1.19 -13.08 2.96
N LEU A 63 -1.22 -12.33 1.86
CA LEU A 63 -0.14 -12.30 0.87
C LEU A 63 1.13 -11.61 1.38
N THR A 64 0.99 -10.52 2.15
CA THR A 64 2.10 -9.60 2.46
C THR A 64 2.49 -9.53 3.93
N GLY A 65 1.64 -10.02 4.84
CA GLY A 65 1.79 -9.82 6.28
C GLY A 65 1.41 -8.42 6.79
N ILE A 66 0.93 -7.54 5.89
CA ILE A 66 0.53 -6.15 6.21
C ILE A 66 -0.99 -6.05 6.19
N GLU A 67 -1.59 -5.63 7.30
CA GLU A 67 -3.02 -5.36 7.37
C GLU A 67 -3.30 -3.87 7.16
N ILE A 68 -4.01 -3.53 6.09
CA ILE A 68 -4.50 -2.17 5.85
C ILE A 68 -6.02 -2.20 5.72
N HIS A 69 -6.72 -1.55 6.64
CA HIS A 69 -8.17 -1.46 6.57
C HIS A 69 -8.61 -0.69 5.30
N PRO A 70 -9.65 -1.12 4.56
CA PRO A 70 -10.15 -0.42 3.39
C PRO A 70 -10.54 1.04 3.65
N GLY A 71 -11.01 1.34 4.86
CA GLY A 71 -11.43 2.68 5.28
C GLY A 71 -10.29 3.67 5.53
N ALA A 72 -9.04 3.18 5.68
CA ALA A 72 -7.90 4.03 5.95
C ALA A 72 -7.68 5.04 4.80
N SER A 73 -7.34 6.27 5.17
CA SER A 73 -6.99 7.34 4.22
C SER A 73 -5.48 7.46 4.14
N ILE A 74 -4.92 7.22 2.96
CA ILE A 74 -3.46 7.21 2.74
C ILE A 74 -3.08 8.21 1.64
N GLY A 75 -2.15 9.11 1.94
CA GLY A 75 -1.56 10.09 1.03
C GLY A 75 -0.68 9.48 -0.06
N LYS A 76 -0.02 10.33 -0.85
CA LYS A 76 0.89 9.95 -1.93
C LYS A 76 2.26 9.56 -1.37
N ARG A 77 3.01 8.73 -2.11
CA ARG A 77 4.41 8.38 -1.75
C ARG A 77 4.55 7.80 -0.33
N PHE A 78 3.49 7.15 0.15
CA PHE A 78 3.51 6.42 1.40
C PHE A 78 4.25 5.10 1.19
N PHE A 79 5.37 4.88 1.87
CA PHE A 79 6.19 3.69 1.72
C PHE A 79 6.12 2.83 2.99
N ILE A 80 6.04 1.51 2.81
CA ILE A 80 6.17 0.55 3.91
C ILE A 80 7.40 -0.29 3.57
N ASP A 81 8.45 -0.18 4.38
CA ASP A 81 9.68 -0.93 4.19
C ASP A 81 9.60 -2.26 4.98
N HIS A 82 9.88 -3.38 4.31
CA HIS A 82 9.65 -4.76 4.78
C HIS A 82 8.19 -5.11 5.18
N GLY A 83 7.63 -4.44 6.18
CA GLY A 83 6.19 -4.38 6.48
C GLY A 83 5.54 -5.53 7.25
N MET A 84 6.23 -6.65 7.50
CA MET A 84 5.63 -7.77 8.25
C MET A 84 5.10 -7.31 9.63
N GLY A 85 3.81 -7.53 9.90
CA GLY A 85 3.17 -7.18 11.17
C GLY A 85 2.64 -5.75 11.26
N VAL A 86 2.78 -4.93 10.21
CA VAL A 86 2.17 -3.59 10.15
C VAL A 86 0.63 -3.72 10.12
N VAL A 87 -0.04 -2.92 10.95
CA VAL A 87 -1.51 -2.84 11.02
C VAL A 87 -1.97 -1.39 10.96
N ILE A 88 -2.79 -1.05 9.97
CA ILE A 88 -3.36 0.29 9.76
C ILE A 88 -4.89 0.22 9.88
N GLY A 89 -5.42 0.87 10.91
CA GLY A 89 -6.84 0.82 11.29
C GLY A 89 -7.79 1.59 10.37
N GLU A 90 -9.10 1.39 10.56
CA GLU A 90 -10.15 1.97 9.70
C GLU A 90 -10.13 3.50 9.64
N THR A 91 -9.90 4.16 10.77
CA THR A 91 -9.96 5.62 10.89
C THR A 91 -8.59 6.28 10.75
N ALA A 92 -7.57 5.53 10.32
CA ALA A 92 -6.23 6.07 10.17
C ALA A 92 -6.17 7.07 9.01
N GLU A 93 -5.48 8.18 9.25
CA GLU A 93 -5.14 9.19 8.25
C GLU A 93 -3.61 9.29 8.17
N ILE A 94 -3.05 8.88 7.04
CA ILE A 94 -1.62 8.90 6.75
C ILE A 94 -1.37 9.95 5.66
N GLY A 95 -0.45 10.87 5.92
CA GLY A 95 -0.11 11.97 5.01
C GLY A 95 0.71 11.54 3.80
N ASP A 96 1.06 12.53 2.99
CA ASP A 96 2.01 12.35 1.90
C ASP A 96 3.43 12.11 2.45
N ASP A 97 4.24 11.32 1.73
CA ASP A 97 5.66 11.10 2.02
C ASP A 97 6.01 10.38 3.33
N CYS A 98 5.03 9.82 4.04
CA CYS A 98 5.31 8.99 5.20
C CYS A 98 6.04 7.69 4.81
N THR A 99 6.87 7.20 5.73
CA THR A 99 7.49 5.87 5.67
C THR A 99 7.21 5.14 6.98
N LEU A 100 6.81 3.87 6.90
CA LEU A 100 6.77 2.92 8.01
C LEU A 100 7.83 1.85 7.84
#